data_AF-A0A1W6JWW6-F1
#
_entry.id   AF-A0A1W6JWW6-F1
#
_cell.length_a   1.000
_cell.length_b   1.000
_cell.length_c   1.000
_cell.angle_alpha   90.00
_cell.angle_beta   90.00
_cell.angle_gamma   90.00
#
_symmetry.space_group_name_H-M   'P 1'
#
loop_
_entity.id
_entity.type
_entity.pdbx_description
1 polymer ?
#
loop_
_entity_poly.entity_id
_entity_poly.type
_entity_poly.pdbx_seq_one_letter_code
_entity_poly.pdbx_strand_id
1 'polypeptide(L)'
;MIVYTKNEIIIFPLILILFIIMIASVVISYIAVGITFLIWLGIVAYSIYLVIYPPIKTNNKEIRIWKRKIGTNKNKIKWEEITDIKIIPTKFSNLEIYTKDSKITVHQVYKAEKILEEYEKIVEEQKI
;
A
#
# COMPACT_ATOMS: atom_id res chain seq x y z
N MET A 1 2.68 65.22 -38.12
CA MET A 1 2.67 65.53 -36.67
C MET A 1 1.34 65.04 -36.14
N ILE A 2 1.31 63.98 -35.33
CA ILE A 2 0.10 63.51 -34.67
C ILE A 2 -0.02 64.31 -33.37
N VAL A 3 -0.97 65.23 -33.29
CA VAL A 3 -1.20 66.05 -32.10
C VAL A 3 -2.11 65.28 -31.17
N TYR A 4 -1.54 64.71 -30.11
CA TYR A 4 -2.31 64.03 -29.08
C TYR A 4 -2.97 65.04 -28.14
N THR A 5 -4.26 64.88 -27.90
CA THR A 5 -4.95 65.59 -26.83
C THR A 5 -4.53 65.02 -25.47
N LYS A 6 -4.59 65.84 -24.42
CA LYS A 6 -4.22 65.41 -23.05
C LYS A 6 -4.99 64.16 -22.57
N ASN A 7 -6.17 63.91 -23.12
CA ASN A 7 -6.98 62.73 -22.81
C ASN A 7 -6.45 61.45 -23.48
N GLU A 8 -5.99 61.52 -24.72
CA GLU A 8 -5.49 60.34 -25.46
C GLU A 8 -4.23 59.76 -24.82
N ILE A 9 -3.40 60.61 -24.20
CA ILE A 9 -2.19 60.22 -23.46
C ILE A 9 -2.53 59.31 -22.27
N ILE A 10 -3.69 59.49 -21.64
CA ILE A 10 -4.14 58.69 -20.49
C ILE A 10 -4.87 57.42 -20.95
N ILE A 11 -5.64 57.50 -22.03
CA ILE A 11 -6.43 56.38 -22.56
C ILE A 11 -5.54 55.28 -23.17
N PHE A 12 -4.46 55.66 -23.86
CA PHE A 12 -3.55 54.72 -24.52
C PHE A 12 -2.91 53.68 -23.56
N PRO A 13 -2.26 54.07 -22.45
CA PRO A 13 -1.69 53.10 -21.51
C PRO A 13 -2.77 52.25 -20.83
N LEU A 14 -3.98 52.78 -20.62
CA LEU A 14 -5.09 52.02 -20.04
C LEU A 14 -5.51 50.85 -20.96
N ILE A 15 -5.68 51.11 -22.26
CA ILE A 15 -6.01 50.07 -23.24
C ILE A 15 -4.90 49.02 -23.31
N LEU A 16 -3.63 49.46 -23.28
CA LEU A 16 -2.48 48.55 -23.32
C LEU A 16 -2.45 47.61 -22.10
N ILE A 17 -2.71 48.12 -20.89
CA ILE A 17 -2.78 47.31 -19.68
C ILE A 17 -3.91 46.28 -19.78
N LEU A 18 -5.10 46.70 -20.24
CA LEU A 18 -6.24 45.79 -20.42
C LEU A 18 -5.92 44.67 -21.42
N PHE A 19 -5.22 44.99 -22.51
CA PHE A 19 -4.80 44.01 -23.51
C PHE A 19 -3.82 42.98 -22.94
N ILE A 20 -2.84 43.41 -22.13
CA ILE A 20 -1.88 42.51 -21.47
C ILE A 20 -2.62 41.57 -20.50
N ILE A 21 -3.57 42.08 -19.72
CA ILE A 21 -4.38 41.27 -18.80
C ILE A 21 -5.20 40.22 -19.56
N MET A 22 -5.78 40.60 -20.70
CA MET A 22 -6.53 39.68 -21.57
C MET A 22 -5.65 38.54 -22.10
N ILE A 23 -4.43 38.82 -22.56
CA ILE A 23 -3.50 37.76 -23.02
C ILE A 23 -3.07 36.88 -21.85
N ALA A 24 -2.72 37.49 -20.71
CA ALA A 24 -2.27 36.75 -19.54
C ALA A 24 -3.33 35.76 -19.03
N SER A 25 -4.61 36.15 -19.03
CA SER A 25 -5.70 35.27 -18.60
C SER A 25 -5.88 34.06 -19.53
N VAL A 26 -5.73 34.25 -20.83
CA VAL A 26 -5.76 33.17 -21.83
C VAL A 26 -4.60 32.20 -21.60
N VAL A 27 -3.38 32.72 -21.40
CA VAL A 27 -2.19 31.89 -21.16
C VAL A 27 -2.34 31.06 -19.88
N ILE A 28 -2.77 31.67 -18.77
CA ILE A 28 -2.99 30.98 -17.50
C ILE A 28 -4.05 29.88 -17.66
N SER A 29 -5.11 30.13 -18.41
CA SER A 29 -6.16 29.13 -18.67
C SER A 29 -5.62 27.90 -19.41
N TYR A 30 -4.78 28.09 -20.43
CA TYR A 30 -4.13 26.96 -21.13
C TYR A 30 -3.23 26.14 -20.22
N ILE A 31 -2.45 26.79 -19.35
CA ILE A 31 -1.60 26.11 -18.37
C ILE A 31 -2.45 25.29 -17.40
N ALA A 32 -3.55 25.84 -16.89
CA ALA A 32 -4.46 25.15 -15.99
C ALA A 32 -5.09 23.90 -16.62
N VAL A 33 -5.53 24.00 -17.89
CA VAL A 33 -6.05 22.86 -18.64
C VAL A 33 -4.98 21.78 -18.81
N GLY A 34 -3.75 22.16 -19.14
CA GLY A 34 -2.62 21.23 -19.26
C GLY A 34 -2.32 20.47 -17.96
N ILE A 35 -2.27 21.17 -16.82
CA ILE A 35 -2.02 20.53 -15.51
C ILE A 35 -3.16 19.56 -15.15
N THR A 36 -4.41 19.98 -15.37
CA THR A 36 -5.59 19.14 -15.09
C THR A 36 -5.57 17.85 -15.91
N PHE A 37 -5.17 17.95 -17.19
CA PHE A 37 -5.01 16.79 -18.07
C PHE A 37 -3.90 15.83 -17.61
N LEU A 38 -2.76 16.35 -17.15
CA LEU A 38 -1.66 15.51 -16.61
C LEU A 38 -2.06 14.78 -15.33
N ILE A 39 -2.77 15.44 -14.41
CA ILE A 39 -3.29 14.81 -13.19
C ILE A 39 -4.27 13.68 -13.55
N TRP A 40 -5.17 13.93 -14.51
CA TRP A 40 -6.12 12.93 -14.98
C TRP A 40 -5.42 11.68 -15.53
N LEU A 41 -4.39 11.86 -16.37
CA LEU A 41 -3.57 10.74 -16.87
C LEU A 41 -2.88 9.97 -15.73
N GLY A 42 -2.37 10.67 -14.72
CA GLY A 42 -1.76 10.06 -13.54
C GLY A 42 -2.74 9.17 -12.76
N ILE A 43 -3.98 9.65 -12.56
CA ILE A 43 -5.03 8.88 -11.88
C ILE A 43 -5.42 7.64 -12.69
N VAL A 44 -5.59 7.78 -14.00
CA VAL A 44 -5.92 6.65 -14.90
C VAL A 44 -4.80 5.60 -14.87
N ALA A 45 -3.54 6.01 -14.98
CA ALA A 45 -2.40 5.10 -14.90
C ALA A 45 -2.31 4.39 -13.54
N TYR A 46 -2.50 5.11 -12.43
CA TYR A 46 -2.53 4.52 -11.09
C TYR A 46 -3.66 3.50 -10.93
N SER A 47 -4.82 3.79 -11.51
CA SER A 47 -5.97 2.90 -11.48
C SER A 47 -5.70 1.60 -12.24
N ILE A 48 -5.08 1.68 -13.43
CA ILE A 48 -4.64 0.50 -14.20
C ILE A 48 -3.58 -0.28 -13.43
N TYR A 49 -2.62 0.40 -12.80
CA TYR A 49 -1.57 -0.23 -12.01
C TYR A 49 -2.15 -1.08 -10.87
N LEU A 50 -3.15 -0.58 -10.14
CA LEU A 50 -3.82 -1.33 -9.07
C LEU A 50 -4.59 -2.56 -9.57
N VAL A 51 -5.09 -2.54 -10.81
CA VAL A 51 -5.78 -3.69 -11.42
C VAL A 51 -4.78 -4.77 -11.82
N ILE A 52 -3.64 -4.39 -12.40
CA ILE A 52 -2.61 -5.34 -12.85
C ILE A 52 -1.80 -5.89 -11.67
N TYR A 53 -1.50 -5.03 -10.70
CA TYR A 53 -0.72 -5.35 -9.50
C TYR A 53 -1.61 -5.14 -8.27
N PRO A 54 -2.55 -6.08 -8.00
CA PRO A 54 -3.32 -6.00 -6.78
C PRO A 54 -2.36 -5.94 -5.59
N PRO A 55 -2.58 -5.04 -4.62
CA PRO A 55 -1.69 -4.91 -3.48
C PRO A 55 -1.57 -6.27 -2.78
N ILE A 56 -0.35 -6.77 -2.69
CA ILE A 56 -0.04 -8.01 -1.95
C ILE A 56 -0.47 -7.74 -0.52
N LYS A 57 -1.58 -8.35 -0.10
CA LYS A 57 -1.99 -8.35 1.30
C LYS A 57 -0.88 -9.08 2.04
N THR A 58 -0.01 -8.33 2.72
CA THR A 58 0.91 -8.87 3.71
C THR A 58 0.04 -9.48 4.79
N ASN A 59 -0.16 -10.80 4.68
CA ASN A 59 -0.94 -11.58 5.61
C ASN A 59 -0.08 -11.72 6.87
N ASN A 60 -0.08 -10.67 7.70
CA ASN A 60 0.51 -10.64 9.04
C ASN A 60 -0.29 -11.55 9.99
N LYS A 61 -0.41 -12.83 9.62
CA LYS A 61 -0.82 -13.85 10.55
C LYS A 61 0.33 -13.97 11.56
N GLU A 62 0.02 -14.08 12.84
CA GLU A 62 0.97 -14.37 13.92
C GLU A 62 0.47 -15.63 14.64
N ILE A 63 1.35 -16.59 14.93
CA ILE A 63 0.99 -17.68 15.85
C ILE A 63 1.30 -17.21 17.27
N ARG A 64 0.26 -17.07 18.09
CA ARG A 64 0.40 -16.77 19.53
C ARG A 64 0.31 -18.07 20.32
N ILE A 65 1.44 -18.53 20.85
CA ILE A 65 1.49 -19.73 21.69
C ILE A 65 1.29 -19.31 23.15
N TRP A 66 0.20 -19.75 23.77
CA TRP A 66 -0.08 -19.50 25.18
C TRP A 66 0.37 -20.69 26.03
N LYS A 67 1.46 -20.54 26.80
CA LYS A 67 1.84 -21.53 27.81
C LYS A 67 1.08 -21.27 29.11
N ARG A 68 0.42 -22.30 29.65
CA ARG A 68 -0.41 -22.25 30.87
C ARG A 68 0.39 -22.09 32.19
N LYS A 69 1.61 -21.56 32.14
CA LYS A 69 2.35 -21.13 33.33
C LYS A 69 2.12 -19.62 33.51
N ILE A 70 1.45 -19.27 34.60
CA ILE A 70 1.26 -17.89 35.05
C ILE A 70 2.64 -17.26 35.17
N GLY A 71 2.95 -16.28 34.31
CA GLY A 71 4.23 -15.56 34.31
C GLY A 71 5.23 -15.92 33.21
N THR A 72 4.98 -16.90 32.33
CA THR A 72 5.90 -17.18 31.21
C THR A 72 5.58 -16.36 29.96
N ASN A 73 6.65 -15.77 29.42
CA ASN A 73 6.72 -14.86 28.29
C ASN A 73 5.82 -15.25 27.09
N LYS A 74 5.10 -14.28 26.54
CA LYS A 74 4.31 -14.44 25.31
C LYS A 74 5.27 -14.56 24.13
N ASN A 75 5.66 -15.78 23.77
CA ASN A 75 6.40 -15.98 22.53
C ASN A 75 5.44 -15.83 21.35
N LYS A 76 5.64 -14.76 20.58
CA LYS A 76 5.03 -14.55 19.27
C LYS A 76 6.00 -15.07 18.22
N ILE A 77 5.50 -15.88 17.28
CA ILE A 77 6.29 -16.36 16.14
C ILE A 77 5.55 -15.91 14.88
N LYS A 78 6.28 -15.25 13.99
CA LYS A 78 5.76 -14.88 12.67
C LYS A 78 5.76 -16.12 11.79
N TRP A 79 4.73 -16.30 10.94
CA TRP A 79 4.67 -17.46 10.04
C TRP A 79 5.87 -17.52 9.07
N GLU A 80 6.42 -16.37 8.68
CA GLU A 80 7.61 -16.26 7.82
C GLU A 80 8.88 -16.85 8.46
N GLU A 81 8.92 -16.96 9.79
CA GLU A 81 10.07 -17.52 10.52
C GLU A 81 9.99 -19.05 10.66
N ILE A 82 8.83 -19.63 10.32
CA ILE A 82 8.58 -21.06 10.39
C ILE A 82 9.09 -21.70 9.12
N THR A 83 10.03 -22.65 9.26
CA THR A 83 10.60 -23.40 8.15
C THR A 83 9.84 -24.69 7.88
N ASP A 84 9.29 -25.31 8.91
CA ASP A 84 8.54 -26.57 8.80
C ASP A 84 7.56 -26.74 9.98
N ILE A 85 6.46 -27.44 9.78
CA ILE A 85 5.51 -27.82 10.83
C ILE A 85 5.20 -29.31 10.70
N LYS A 86 5.46 -30.07 11.76
CA LYS A 86 5.18 -31.51 11.80
C LYS A 86 4.13 -31.84 12.85
N ILE A 87 3.11 -32.59 12.46
CA ILE A 87 2.16 -33.20 13.41
C ILE A 87 2.76 -34.53 13.90
N ILE A 88 2.89 -34.68 15.22
CA ILE A 88 3.18 -35.97 15.83
C ILE A 88 1.85 -36.60 16.24
N PRO A 89 1.47 -37.75 15.66
CA PRO A 89 0.26 -38.46 16.03
C PRO A 89 0.44 -39.03 17.44
N THR A 90 -0.15 -38.36 18.42
CA THR A 90 -0.32 -38.89 19.79
C THR A 90 -1.79 -38.81 20.17
N LYS A 91 -2.17 -39.37 21.33
CA LYS A 91 -3.57 -39.36 21.84
C LYS A 91 -4.19 -37.95 21.88
N PHE A 92 -3.35 -36.91 21.96
CA PHE A 92 -3.71 -35.51 21.72
C PHE A 92 -2.69 -34.96 20.71
N SER A 93 -3.08 -34.59 19.50
CA SER A 93 -2.15 -34.16 18.45
C SER A 93 -1.10 -33.17 18.98
N ASN A 94 0.18 -33.51 18.87
CA ASN A 94 1.28 -32.62 19.23
C ASN A 94 1.79 -31.96 17.95
N LEU A 95 2.11 -30.67 18.03
CA LEU A 95 2.60 -29.89 16.90
C LEU A 95 4.05 -29.51 17.16
N GLU A 96 4.95 -29.85 16.25
CA GLU A 96 6.33 -29.37 16.25
C GLU A 96 6.46 -28.25 15.21
N ILE A 97 6.82 -27.06 15.67
CA ILE A 97 7.10 -25.90 14.84
C ILE A 97 8.61 -25.75 14.77
N TYR A 98 9.14 -25.80 13.56
CA TYR A 98 10.56 -25.60 13.28
C TYR A 98 10.77 -24.18 12.77
N THR A 99 11.76 -23.50 13.33
CA THR A 99 12.29 -22.21 12.85
C THR A 99 13.77 -22.39 12.53
N LYS A 100 14.40 -21.43 11.85
CA LYS A 100 15.83 -21.51 11.49
C LYS A 100 16.75 -21.81 12.68
N ASP A 101 16.42 -21.27 13.85
CA ASP A 101 17.29 -21.32 15.04
C ASP A 101 16.71 -22.16 16.19
N SER A 102 15.46 -22.62 16.09
CA SER A 102 14.80 -23.29 17.20
C SER A 102 13.71 -24.27 16.79
N LYS A 103 13.48 -25.26 17.66
CA LYS A 103 12.38 -26.21 17.58
C LYS A 103 11.44 -25.99 18.76
N ILE A 104 10.15 -25.82 18.48
CA ILE A 104 9.11 -25.58 19.49
C ILE A 104 8.08 -26.69 19.41
N THR A 105 8.01 -27.51 20.45
CA THR A 105 6.96 -28.53 20.59
C THR A 105 5.79 -27.96 21.39
N VAL A 106 4.61 -27.93 20.77
CA VAL A 106 3.34 -27.59 21.39
C VAL A 106 2.57 -28.88 21.63
N HIS A 107 2.31 -29.18 22.90
CA HIS A 107 1.57 -30.36 23.30
C HIS A 107 0.07 -30.09 23.34
N GLN A 108 -0.74 -31.11 23.02
CA GLN A 108 -2.20 -31.07 23.14
C GLN A 108 -2.87 -29.97 22.29
N VAL A 109 -2.51 -29.89 21.02
CA VAL A 109 -3.06 -28.91 20.09
C VAL A 109 -4.40 -29.38 19.55
N TYR A 110 -5.46 -28.65 19.86
CA TYR A 110 -6.78 -28.88 19.28
C TYR A 110 -6.79 -28.39 17.82
N LYS A 111 -7.24 -29.24 16.87
CA LYS A 111 -7.25 -28.97 15.42
C LYS A 111 -5.85 -28.76 14.79
N ALA A 112 -4.87 -29.57 15.21
CA ALA A 112 -3.52 -29.54 14.61
C ALA A 112 -3.54 -29.72 13.08
N GLU A 113 -4.43 -30.56 12.56
CA GLU A 113 -4.61 -30.79 11.11
C GLU A 113 -5.03 -29.52 10.37
N LYS A 114 -5.97 -28.75 10.94
CA LYS A 114 -6.41 -27.47 10.34
C LYS A 114 -5.29 -26.43 10.31
N ILE A 115 -4.39 -26.46 11.29
CA ILE A 115 -3.23 -25.57 11.34
C ILE A 115 -2.23 -25.94 10.24
N LEU A 116 -2.04 -27.25 9.99
CA LEU A 116 -1.20 -27.72 8.89
C LEU A 116 -1.81 -27.37 7.53
N GLU A 117 -3.11 -27.56 7.34
CA GLU A 117 -3.82 -27.19 6.10
C GLU A 117 -3.73 -25.69 5.81
N GLU A 118 -3.88 -24.83 6.84
CA GLU A 118 -3.68 -23.39 6.68
C GLU A 118 -2.22 -23.02 6.37
N TYR A 119 -1.24 -23.77 6.89
CA TYR A 119 0.18 -23.57 6.57
C TYR A 119 0.48 -23.94 5.12
N GLU A 120 0.09 -25.13 4.70
CA GLU A 120 0.30 -25.63 3.33
C GLU A 120 -0.30 -24.67 2.30
N LYS A 121 -1.52 -24.17 2.57
CA LYS A 121 -2.16 -23.17 1.72
C LYS A 121 -1.37 -21.86 1.62
N ILE A 122 -0.77 -21.39 2.72
CA ILE A 122 0.06 -20.18 2.72
C ILE A 122 1.36 -20.41 1.94
N VAL A 123 2.00 -21.57 2.09
CA VAL A 123 3.21 -21.93 1.33
C VAL A 123 2.89 -21.99 -0.17
N GLU A 124 1.77 -22.60 -0.54
CA GLU A 124 1.32 -22.70 -1.94
C GLU A 124 0.94 -21.33 -2.53
N GLU A 125 0.21 -20.49 -1.79
CA GLU A 125 -0.13 -19.12 -2.21
C GLU A 125 1.10 -18.21 -2.36
N GLN A 126 2.19 -18.46 -1.61
CA GLN A 126 3.42 -17.68 -1.65
C GLN A 126 4.45 -18.13 -2.69
N LYS A 127 4.24 -19.25 -3.40
CA LYS A 127 5.18 -19.82 -4.41
C LYS A 127 6.65 -19.87 -3.94
N ILE A 128 6.89 -20.31 -2.71
CA ILE A 128 8.25 -20.62 -2.21
C ILE A 128 8.72 -21.95 -2.82
#